data_AF-A0A2V9QE82-F1
#
_entry.id   AF-A0A2V9QE82-F1
#
_cell.length_a   1.000
_cell.length_b   1.000
_cell.length_c   1.000
_cell.angle_alpha   90.00
_cell.angle_beta   90.00
_cell.angle_gamma   90.00
#
_symmetry.space_group_name_H-M   'P 1'
#
loop_
_entity.id
_entity.type
_entity.pdbx_description
1 polymer ?
#
loop_
_entity_poly.entity_id
_entity_poly.type
_entity_poly.pdbx_seq_one_letter_code
_entity_poly.pdbx_strand_id
1 'polypeptide(L)'
;MRGFTINADYVHVDGFEITNLRSHFPDSTGVFTNGAQDEISGCYIHHSVNDAGVVISGRSAPRNNLVKNNMISRKPQYDLKVDRLVVVFTMAKTAFRERKITKRKAEIPS
;
A
#
# COMPACT_ATOMS: atom_id res chain seq x y z
N MET A 1 -1.66 14.25 5.35
CA MET A 1 -1.11 13.35 4.34
C MET A 1 -0.72 14.17 3.14
N ARG A 2 0.49 13.96 2.64
CA ARG A 2 1.05 14.68 1.49
C ARG A 2 1.28 13.66 0.38
N GLY A 3 0.65 13.86 -0.77
CA GLY A 3 0.62 12.93 -1.90
C GLY A 3 -0.55 13.22 -2.83
N PHE A 4 -0.85 12.30 -3.74
CA PHE A 4 -2.09 12.35 -4.51
C PHE A 4 -3.26 12.15 -3.55
N THR A 5 -4.04 13.21 -3.31
CA THR A 5 -5.04 13.24 -2.25
C THR A 5 -6.45 13.26 -2.83
N ILE A 6 -7.24 12.27 -2.44
CA ILE A 6 -8.65 12.13 -2.77
C ILE A 6 -9.44 12.54 -1.53
N ASN A 7 -10.10 13.70 -1.62
CA ASN A 7 -10.99 14.24 -0.59
C ASN A 7 -12.42 14.34 -1.13
N ALA A 8 -12.95 13.21 -1.57
CA ALA A 8 -14.27 13.04 -2.16
C ALA A 8 -14.65 11.56 -2.08
N ASP A 9 -15.93 11.26 -2.30
CA ASP A 9 -16.45 9.90 -2.42
C ASP A 9 -16.69 9.56 -3.91
N TYR A 10 -16.70 8.27 -4.25
CA TYR A 10 -16.99 7.76 -5.60
C TYR A 10 -15.97 8.19 -6.67
N VAL A 11 -14.69 8.28 -6.30
CA VAL A 11 -13.60 8.63 -7.21
C VAL A 11 -12.93 7.37 -7.76
N HIS A 12 -12.76 7.31 -9.07
CA HIS A 12 -12.01 6.26 -9.74
C HIS A 12 -10.68 6.82 -10.26
N VAL A 13 -9.57 6.22 -9.84
CA VAL A 13 -8.23 6.51 -10.31
C VAL A 13 -7.69 5.27 -10.99
N ASP A 14 -7.50 5.34 -12.31
CA ASP A 14 -7.09 4.19 -13.12
C ASP A 14 -5.89 4.50 -14.02
N GLY A 15 -4.89 3.61 -14.04
CA GLY A 15 -3.82 3.61 -15.04
C GLY A 15 -2.75 4.70 -14.90
N PHE A 16 -2.73 5.45 -13.79
CA PHE A 16 -1.75 6.51 -13.57
C PHE A 16 -0.39 5.99 -13.06
N GLU A 17 0.69 6.65 -13.47
CA GLU A 17 1.98 6.64 -12.76
C GLU A 17 1.96 7.74 -11.69
N ILE A 18 2.20 7.36 -10.43
CA ILE A 18 2.10 8.26 -9.27
C ILE A 18 3.41 8.22 -8.48
N THR A 19 4.02 9.40 -8.30
CA THR A 19 5.26 9.55 -7.53
C THR A 19 5.11 10.56 -6.40
N ASN A 20 5.85 10.32 -5.30
CA ASN A 20 5.97 11.31 -4.24
C ASN A 20 7.37 11.33 -3.61
N LEU A 21 8.28 12.07 -4.26
CA LEU A 21 9.69 12.20 -3.88
C LEU A 21 9.94 13.00 -2.58
N ARG A 22 8.89 13.47 -1.89
CA ARG A 22 9.03 14.31 -0.69
C ARG A 22 9.46 13.45 0.51
N SER A 23 10.74 13.15 0.62
CA SER A 23 11.34 12.33 1.69
C SER A 23 11.50 13.05 3.04
N HIS A 24 11.21 14.35 3.13
CA HIS A 24 11.36 15.10 4.38
C HIS A 24 10.11 15.09 5.27
N PHE A 25 8.98 14.58 4.79
CA PHE A 25 7.72 14.58 5.54
C PHE A 25 7.34 13.18 6.00
N PRO A 26 7.10 12.97 7.32
CA PRO A 26 6.69 11.66 7.84
C PRO A 26 5.39 11.14 7.23
N ASP A 27 4.50 12.02 6.76
CA ASP A 27 3.21 11.69 6.15
C ASP A 27 3.24 11.69 4.60
N SER A 28 4.43 11.41 4.03
CA SER A 28 4.65 11.31 2.59
C SER A 28 4.17 9.97 2.04
N THR A 29 3.07 10.00 1.30
CA THR A 29 2.39 8.83 0.75
C THR A 29 2.21 8.96 -0.76
N GLY A 30 2.11 7.84 -1.48
CA GLY A 30 1.75 7.86 -2.90
C GLY A 30 0.33 8.40 -3.12
N VAL A 31 -0.66 7.62 -2.68
CA VAL A 31 -2.09 7.95 -2.75
C VAL A 31 -2.72 7.95 -1.37
N PHE A 32 -3.45 9.00 -1.03
CA PHE A 32 -4.26 9.08 0.17
C PHE A 32 -5.72 9.28 -0.20
N THR A 33 -6.62 8.42 0.31
CA THR A 33 -8.06 8.67 0.29
C THR A 33 -8.62 8.74 1.72
N ASN A 34 -9.49 9.72 1.94
CA ASN A 34 -10.31 9.84 3.13
C ASN A 34 -11.83 9.69 2.88
N GLY A 35 -12.22 9.45 1.63
CA GLY A 35 -13.59 9.22 1.21
C GLY A 35 -13.99 7.75 1.25
N ALA A 36 -15.15 7.47 0.68
CA ALA A 36 -15.77 6.17 0.57
C ALA A 36 -16.11 5.83 -0.88
N GLN A 37 -16.19 4.54 -1.19
CA GLN A 37 -16.51 4.01 -2.52
C GLN A 37 -15.51 4.43 -3.61
N ASP A 38 -14.26 4.69 -3.23
CA ASP A 38 -13.20 5.02 -4.15
C ASP A 38 -12.51 3.76 -4.70
N GLU A 39 -12.10 3.81 -5.96
CA GLU A 39 -11.33 2.77 -6.61
C GLU A 39 -9.96 3.33 -7.04
N ILE A 40 -8.89 2.63 -6.65
CA ILE A 40 -7.53 2.90 -7.09
C ILE A 40 -7.05 1.64 -7.80
N SER A 41 -6.91 1.70 -9.12
CA SER A 41 -6.61 0.55 -9.96
C SER A 41 -5.56 0.77 -11.03
N GLY A 42 -4.81 -0.29 -11.35
CA GLY A 42 -3.90 -0.28 -12.50
C GLY A 42 -2.77 0.76 -12.41
N CYS A 43 -2.55 1.37 -11.25
CA CYS A 43 -1.56 2.42 -11.07
C CYS A 43 -0.17 1.85 -10.83
N TYR A 44 0.85 2.56 -11.32
CA TYR A 44 2.23 2.37 -10.91
C TYR A 44 2.60 3.43 -9.87
N ILE A 45 2.64 3.04 -8.59
CA ILE A 45 2.88 3.93 -7.46
C ILE A 45 4.31 3.70 -6.97
N HIS A 46 5.17 4.70 -7.05
CA HIS A 46 6.58 4.51 -6.70
C HIS A 46 7.26 5.74 -6.12
N HIS A 47 8.37 5.48 -5.42
CA HIS A 47 9.13 6.49 -4.68
C HIS A 47 8.31 7.27 -3.64
N SER A 48 7.31 6.65 -3.02
CA SER A 48 6.69 7.14 -1.79
C SER A 48 7.56 6.70 -0.62
N VAL A 49 8.32 7.61 0.00
CA VAL A 49 9.53 7.22 0.77
C VAL A 49 9.32 7.02 2.28
N ASN A 50 8.23 7.52 2.87
CA ASN A 50 8.13 7.61 4.34
C ASN A 50 6.90 6.97 4.98
N ASP A 51 5.70 7.04 4.40
CA ASP A 51 4.52 6.37 4.97
C ASP A 51 4.12 5.17 4.12
N ALA A 52 3.07 5.28 3.30
CA ALA A 52 2.62 4.18 2.47
C ALA A 52 2.49 4.51 0.97
N GLY A 53 2.52 3.48 0.12
CA GLY A 53 2.12 3.60 -1.27
C GLY A 53 0.68 4.07 -1.40
N VAL A 54 -0.24 3.42 -0.69
CA VAL A 54 -1.65 3.84 -0.56
C VAL A 54 -2.04 3.91 0.91
N VAL A 55 -2.73 4.98 1.32
CA VAL A 55 -3.36 5.11 2.64
C VAL A 55 -4.84 5.36 2.49
N ILE A 56 -5.62 4.58 3.25
CA ILE A 56 -7.06 4.76 3.39
C ILE A 56 -7.32 5.16 4.85
N SER A 57 -7.60 6.44 5.08
CA SER A 57 -7.91 6.93 6.43
C SER A 57 -8.79 8.18 6.39
N GLY A 58 -9.78 8.27 7.28
CA GLY A 58 -10.76 9.36 7.25
C GLY A 58 -11.55 9.48 8.54
N ARG A 59 -11.99 10.70 8.84
CA ARG A 59 -12.74 11.02 10.08
C ARG A 59 -14.11 10.34 10.13
N SER A 60 -14.75 10.14 8.98
CA SER A 60 -16.15 9.73 8.87
C SER A 60 -16.36 8.28 8.40
N ALA A 61 -15.36 7.41 8.60
CA ALA A 61 -15.33 6.01 8.16
C ALA A 61 -15.14 5.84 6.63
N PRO A 62 -13.89 5.87 6.13
CA PRO A 62 -13.61 5.48 4.75
C PRO A 62 -14.03 4.02 4.59
N ARG A 63 -15.01 3.77 3.73
CA ARG A 63 -15.65 2.46 3.59
C ARG A 63 -15.82 2.09 2.13
N ASN A 64 -15.78 0.80 1.85
CA ASN A 64 -15.98 0.22 0.52
C ASN A 64 -15.00 0.77 -0.53
N ASN A 65 -13.78 1.14 -0.10
CA ASN A 65 -12.73 1.51 -1.02
C ASN A 65 -12.05 0.25 -1.56
N LEU A 66 -11.69 0.26 -2.83
CA LEU A 66 -11.06 -0.85 -3.54
C LEU A 66 -9.70 -0.43 -4.06
N VAL A 67 -8.65 -1.12 -3.61
CA VAL A 67 -7.28 -0.96 -4.12
C VAL A 67 -6.90 -2.26 -4.82
N LYS A 68 -6.83 -2.26 -6.15
CA LYS A 68 -6.62 -3.49 -6.95
C LYS A 68 -5.60 -3.28 -8.07
N ASN A 69 -4.87 -4.32 -8.43
CA ASN A 69 -3.99 -4.34 -9.61
C ASN A 69 -2.96 -3.18 -9.70
N ASN A 70 -2.57 -2.60 -8.57
CA ASN A 70 -1.54 -1.56 -8.53
C ASN A 70 -0.16 -2.20 -8.35
N MET A 71 0.86 -1.64 -9.02
CA MET A 71 2.25 -1.96 -8.74
C MET A 71 2.81 -0.90 -7.79
N ILE A 72 3.15 -1.29 -6.57
CA ILE A 72 3.76 -0.41 -5.57
C ILE A 72 5.25 -0.77 -5.46
N SER A 73 6.13 0.20 -5.70
CA SER A 73 7.57 -0.05 -5.86
C SER A 73 8.43 1.05 -5.22
N ARG A 74 9.70 0.70 -4.94
CA ARG A 74 10.69 1.56 -4.25
C ARG A 74 10.22 2.00 -2.86
N LYS A 75 10.33 1.03 -1.95
CA LYS A 75 10.06 0.98 -0.49
C LYS A 75 9.49 2.25 0.16
N PRO A 76 8.16 2.42 0.14
CA PRO A 76 7.45 3.00 1.28
C PRO A 76 7.66 2.16 2.55
N GLN A 77 7.33 2.74 3.71
CA GLN A 77 7.28 1.98 4.97
C GLN A 77 6.20 0.89 4.92
N TYR A 78 5.09 1.16 4.23
CA TYR A 78 4.02 0.20 3.95
C TYR A 78 3.61 0.25 2.48
N ASP A 79 3.33 -0.88 1.83
CA ASP A 79 2.74 -0.82 0.48
C ASP A 79 1.32 -0.23 0.54
N LEU A 80 0.53 -0.72 1.50
CA LEU A 80 -0.82 -0.27 1.79
C LEU A 80 -1.01 -0.15 3.31
N LYS A 81 -1.65 0.93 3.74
CA LYS A 81 -2.02 1.18 5.14
C LYS A 81 -3.48 1.57 5.25
N VAL A 82 -4.17 0.96 6.22
CA VAL A 82 -5.61 1.12 6.46
C VAL A 82 -5.78 1.34 7.96
N ASP A 83 -6.25 2.51 8.36
CA ASP A 83 -6.35 2.85 9.79
C ASP A 83 -7.64 2.32 10.45
N ARG A 84 -8.66 1.93 9.65
CA ARG A 84 -9.95 1.35 10.12
C ARG A 84 -10.48 0.33 9.13
N LEU A 85 -11.11 -0.75 9.61
CA LEU A 85 -11.56 -1.94 8.87
C LEU A 85 -12.05 -1.65 7.42
N VAL A 86 -11.23 -2.00 6.43
CA VAL A 86 -11.57 -2.02 5.00
C VAL A 86 -11.19 -3.40 4.46
N VAL A 87 -12.08 -4.01 3.67
CA VAL A 87 -11.78 -5.24 2.92
C VAL A 87 -10.91 -4.85 1.74
N VAL A 88 -9.63 -5.22 1.78
CA VAL A 88 -8.68 -4.91 0.70
C VAL A 88 -8.21 -6.20 0.04
N PHE A 89 -8.40 -6.29 -1.28
CA PHE A 89 -7.85 -7.36 -2.11
C PHE A 89 -6.60 -6.87 -2.83
N THR A 90 -5.44 -6.99 -2.19
CA THR A 90 -4.16 -6.78 -2.88
C THR A 90 -3.70 -8.09 -3.52
N MET A 91 -3.74 -8.18 -4.85
CA MET A 91 -2.99 -9.21 -5.59
C MET A 91 -1.51 -8.81 -5.60
N ALA A 92 -0.79 -9.14 -4.55
CA ALA A 92 0.66 -9.00 -4.55
C ALA A 92 1.25 -10.10 -5.45
N LYS A 93 1.79 -9.75 -6.62
CA LYS A 93 2.78 -10.61 -7.31
C LYS A 93 4.09 -10.52 -6.54
N THR A 94 4.13 -11.05 -5.32
CA THR A 94 5.40 -11.30 -4.64
C THR A 94 5.92 -12.64 -5.16
N ALA A 95 7.08 -12.64 -5.81
CA ALA A 95 7.80 -13.87 -6.11
C ALA A 95 8.05 -14.63 -4.80
N PHE A 96 7.33 -15.72 -4.59
CA PHE A 96 7.50 -16.63 -3.47
C PHE A 96 8.85 -17.33 -3.64
N ARG A 97 9.87 -16.89 -2.90
CA ARG A 97 11.16 -17.58 -2.85
C ARG A 97 11.07 -18.59 -1.71
N GLU A 98 10.84 -19.86 -2.03
CA GLU A 98 10.95 -20.97 -1.07
C GLU A 98 12.30 -20.91 -0.38
N ARG A 99 12.32 -20.63 0.93
CA ARG A 99 13.48 -20.96 1.76
C ARG A 99 13.34 -22.42 2.16
N LYS A 100 14.11 -23.31 1.53
CA LYS A 100 14.35 -24.66 2.06
C LYS A 100 14.88 -24.53 3.48
N ILE A 101 14.07 -24.88 4.47
CA ILE A 101 14.52 -25.06 5.85
C ILE A 101 15.22 -26.41 5.90
N THR A 102 16.54 -26.40 5.81
CA THR A 102 17.34 -27.61 6.09
C THR A 102 17.34 -27.83 7.60
N LYS A 103 16.63 -28.86 8.07
CA LYS A 103 16.72 -29.33 9.46
C LYS A 103 18.17 -29.75 9.72
N ARG A 104 18.90 -29.00 10.55
CA ARG A 104 20.13 -29.52 11.16
C ARG A 104 19.73 -30.50 12.25
N LYS A 105 20.14 -31.78 12.12
CA LYS A 105 20.13 -32.72 13.25
C LYS A 105 21.09 -32.15 14.30
N ALA A 106 20.61 -31.95 15.52
CA ALA A 106 21.48 -31.74 16.66
C ALA A 106 22.13 -33.08 17.00
N GLU A 107 23.46 -33.15 16.89
CA GLU A 107 24.24 -34.23 17.49
C GLU A 107 24.41 -33.91 18.98
N ILE A 108 23.92 -34.82 19.83
CA ILE A 108 24.13 -34.78 21.27
C ILE A 108 25.42 -35.57 21.52
N PRO A 109 26.49 -34.97 22.08
CA PRO A 109 27.70 -35.71 22.40
C PRO A 109 27.45 -36.68 23.57
N SER A 110 28.00 -37.88 23.45
CA SER A 110 28.02 -38.95 24.46
C SER A 110 28.90 -38.62 25.65
#